data_AF-A0A961Q9X6-F1
#
_entry.id   AF-A0A961Q9X6-F1
#
_cell.length_a   1.000
_cell.length_b   1.000
_cell.length_c   1.000
_cell.angle_alpha   90.00
_cell.angle_beta   90.00
_cell.angle_gamma   90.00
#
_symmetry.space_group_name_H-M   'P 1'
#
loop_
_entity.id
_entity.type
_entity.pdbx_description
1 polymer ?
#
loop_
_entity_poly.entity_id
_entity_poly.type
_entity_poly.pdbx_seq_one_letter_code
_entity_poly.pdbx_strand_id
1 'polypeptide(L)' 'LWLYRRVIFGKLDKESLKGMLDLTTREKVILYPLVALTIFFGVYPAPIFDVTQVSVDSLINEITASIDAVVTTASVAN' A
#
# COMPACT_ATOMS: atom_id res chain seq x y z
N LEU A 1 -1.28 3.06 18.70
CA LEU A 1 -2.62 2.66 19.18
C LEU A 1 -3.32 3.70 20.08
N TRP A 2 -2.64 4.71 20.62
CA TRP A 2 -3.26 5.70 21.51
C TRP A 2 -4.45 6.43 20.85
N LEU A 3 -4.31 6.83 19.58
CA LEU A 3 -5.34 7.54 18.82
C LEU A 3 -6.60 6.68 18.58
N TYR A 4 -6.44 5.44 18.10
CA TYR A 4 -7.57 4.51 17.91
C TYR A 4 -8.33 4.27 19.23
N ARG A 5 -7.59 4.05 20.33
CA ARG A 5 -8.20 3.83 21.64
C ARG A 5 -8.96 5.05 22.14
N ARG A 6 -8.42 6.26 21.91
CA ARG A 6 -9.05 7.53 22.30
C ARG A 6 -10.30 7.85 21.49
N VAL A 7 -10.29 7.55 20.18
CA VAL A 7 -11.36 7.90 19.23
C VAL A 7 -12.52 6.91 19.32
N ILE A 8 -12.26 5.61 19.39
CA ILE A 8 -13.31 4.58 19.42
C ILE A 8 -13.89 4.38 20.82
N PHE A 9 -13.06 4.44 21.87
CA PHE A 9 -13.49 4.21 23.26
C PHE A 9 -13.59 5.50 24.10
N GLY A 10 -13.61 6.66 23.44
CA GLY A 10 -13.85 7.95 24.10
C GLY A 10 -15.29 8.06 24.61
N LYS A 11 -15.51 8.75 25.73
CA LYS A 11 -16.86 8.97 26.28
C LYS A 11 -17.68 9.85 25.31
N LEU A 12 -18.84 9.35 24.87
CA LEU A 12 -19.82 10.09 24.08
C LEU A 12 -20.62 11.02 25.00
N ASP A 13 -20.23 12.30 25.05
CA ASP A 13 -20.77 13.29 26.01
C ASP A 13 -22.05 14.00 25.52
N LYS A 14 -22.39 13.91 24.22
CA LYS A 14 -23.57 14.56 23.63
C LYS A 14 -24.61 13.53 23.18
N GLU A 15 -25.85 13.65 23.66
CA GLU A 15 -26.97 12.77 23.26
C GLU A 15 -27.27 12.83 21.75
N SER A 16 -27.01 13.97 21.09
CA SER A 16 -27.18 14.13 19.64
C SER A 16 -26.32 13.19 18.81
N LEU A 17 -25.18 12.73 19.35
CA LEU A 17 -24.24 11.84 18.65
C LEU A 17 -24.66 10.36 18.71
N LYS A 18 -25.56 9.98 19.63
CA LYS A 18 -26.04 8.59 19.78
C LYS A 18 -27.02 8.18 18.68
N GLY A 19 -27.71 9.14 18.06
CA GLY A 19 -28.69 8.90 17.00
C GLY A 19 -28.11 8.94 15.58
N MET A 20 -26.85 9.36 15.42
CA MET A 20 -26.19 9.40 14.12
C MET A 20 -25.69 8.00 13.77
N LEU A 21 -26.19 7.46 12.66
CA LEU A 21 -25.69 6.20 12.11
C LEU A 21 -24.23 6.40 11.69
N ASP A 22 -23.29 5.65 12.27
CA ASP A 22 -21.84 5.81 12.03
C ASP A 22 -21.48 5.63 10.55
N LEU A 23 -22.14 4.68 9.87
CA LEU A 23 -21.99 4.43 8.44
C LEU A 23 -23.36 4.35 7.75
N THR A 24 -23.58 5.23 6.78
CA THR A 24 -24.69 5.17 5.83
C THR A 24 -24.50 4.03 4.82
N THR A 25 -25.60 3.57 4.22
CA THR A 25 -25.57 2.47 3.23
C THR A 25 -24.65 2.77 2.03
N ARG A 26 -24.57 4.04 1.61
CA ARG A 26 -23.67 4.45 0.51
C ARG A 26 -22.20 4.31 0.89
N GLU A 27 -21.82 4.69 2.11
CA GLU A 27 -20.45 4.55 2.61
C GLU A 27 -20.05 3.08 2.72
N LYS A 28 -20.97 2.21 3.17
CA LYS A 28 -20.75 0.76 3.22
C LYS A 28 -20.46 0.17 1.83
N VAL A 29 -21.22 0.59 0.81
CA VAL A 29 -21.03 0.10 -0.57
C VAL A 29 -19.68 0.50 -1.15
N ILE A 30 -19.10 1.62 -0.72
CA ILE A 30 -17.76 2.07 -1.16
C ILE A 30 -16.66 1.40 -0.31
N LEU A 31 -16.86 1.26 1.00
CA LEU A 31 -15.85 0.73 1.91
C LEU A 31 -15.69 -0.79 1.83
N TYR A 32 -16.79 -1.55 1.73
CA TYR A 32 -16.71 -3.01 1.66
C TYR A 32 -15.87 -3.55 0.48
N PRO A 33 -16.03 -3.08 -0.77
CA PRO A 33 -15.18 -3.57 -1.86
C PRO A 33 -13.71 -3.18 -1.65
N LEU A 34 -13.43 -2.01 -1.07
CA LEU A 34 -12.07 -1.57 -0.80
C LEU A 34 -11.40 -2.47 0.27
N VAL A 35 -12.13 -2.82 1.33
CA VAL A 35 -11.68 -3.79 2.34
C VAL A 35 -11.49 -5.17 1.73
N ALA A 36 -12.42 -5.62 0.88
CA ALA A 36 -12.31 -6.91 0.20
C ALA A 36 -11.06 -6.98 -0.70
N LEU A 37 -10.80 -5.94 -1.50
CA LEU A 37 -9.58 -5.82 -2.30
C LEU A 37 -8.32 -5.77 -1.44
N THR A 38 -8.35 -5.05 -0.32
CA THR A 38 -7.22 -4.98 0.61
C THR A 38 -6.89 -6.35 1.20
N ILE A 39 -7.90 -7.12 1.61
CA ILE A 39 -7.72 -8.48 2.11
C ILE A 39 -7.23 -9.40 0.99
N PHE A 40 -7.84 -9.31 -0.19
CA PHE A 40 -7.46 -10.11 -1.36
C PHE A 40 -6.00 -9.91 -1.74
N PHE A 41 -5.55 -8.67 -1.92
CA PHE A 41 -4.17 -8.36 -2.24
C PHE A 41 -3.21 -8.59 -1.06
N GLY A 42 -3.71 -8.53 0.18
CA GLY A 42 -2.93 -8.88 1.37
C GLY A 42 -2.61 -10.37 1.46
N VAL A 43 -3.52 -11.24 1.01
CA VAL A 43 -3.30 -12.70 0.96
C VAL A 43 -2.60 -13.12 -0.34
N TYR A 44 -2.97 -12.52 -1.47
CA TYR A 44 -2.43 -12.84 -2.80
C TYR A 44 -1.91 -11.58 -3.51
N PRO A 45 -0.65 -11.17 -3.25
CA PRO A 45 -0.07 -9.97 -3.85
C PRO A 45 0.48 -10.19 -5.27
N ALA A 46 0.54 -11.44 -5.75
CA ALA A 46 1.12 -11.80 -7.05
C ALA A 46 0.58 -10.99 -8.25
N PRO A 47 -0.74 -10.70 -8.38
CA PRO A 47 -1.24 -9.93 -9.52
C PRO A 47 -0.64 -8.53 -9.63
N ILE A 48 -0.32 -7.90 -8.50
CA ILE A 48 0.32 -6.59 -8.47
C ILE A 48 1.80 -6.76 -8.84
N PHE A 49 2.47 -7.77 -8.28
CA PHE A 49 3.87 -8.02 -8.58
C PHE A 49 4.10 -8.36 -10.04
N ASP A 50 3.28 -9.21 -10.64
CA ASP A 50 3.39 -9.66 -12.04
C ASP A 50 3.30 -8.48 -13.02
N VAL A 51 2.42 -7.51 -12.76
CA VAL A 51 2.31 -6.29 -13.58
C VAL A 51 3.56 -5.42 -13.44
N THR A 52 4.16 -5.37 -12.24
CA THR A 52 5.35 -4.56 -11.99
C THR A 52 6.66 -5.25 -12.38
N GLN A 53 6.70 -6.57 -12.55
CA GLN A 53 7.92 -7.35 -12.81
C GLN A 53 8.68 -6.80 -14.02
N VAL A 54 8.00 -6.63 -15.16
CA VAL A 54 8.64 -6.20 -16.42
C VAL A 54 9.37 -4.85 -16.26
N SER A 55 8.75 -3.90 -15.57
CA SER A 55 9.35 -2.59 -15.32
C SER A 55 10.56 -2.70 -14.39
N VAL A 56 10.47 -3.53 -13.36
CA VAL A 56 11.56 -3.76 -12.40
C VAL A 56 12.74 -4.47 -13.07
N ASP A 57 12.50 -5.48 -13.90
CA ASP A 57 13.55 -6.19 -14.63
C ASP A 57 14.30 -5.26 -15.59
N SER A 58 13.55 -4.41 -16.32
CA SER A 58 14.16 -3.40 -17.19
C SER A 58 15.08 -2.44 -16.40
N LEU A 59 14.62 -1.98 -15.24
CA LEU A 59 15.40 -1.11 -14.35
C LEU A 59 16.66 -1.79 -13.82
N ILE A 60 16.56 -3.05 -13.39
CA ILE A 60 17.69 -3.83 -12.88
C ILE A 60 18.73 -4.05 -13.99
N ASN A 61 18.30 -4.35 -15.21
CA ASN A 61 19.19 -4.57 -16.33
C ASN A 61 19.96 -3.29 -16.70
N GLU A 62 19.28 -2.14 -16.74
CA GLU A 62 19.93 -0.85 -17.00
C GLU A 62 20.97 -0.51 -15.92
N ILE A 63 20.62 -0.67 -14.65
CA ILE A 63 21.52 -0.43 -13.53
C ILE A 63 22.73 -1.37 -13.60
N THR A 64 22.51 -2.66 -13.82
CA THR A 64 23.59 -3.66 -13.89
C THR A 64 24.55 -3.35 -15.05
N ALA A 65 24.03 -3.04 -16.24
CA ALA A 65 24.85 -2.64 -17.38
C ALA A 65 25.68 -1.37 -17.10
N SER A 66 25.10 -0.39 -16.40
CA SER A 66 25.84 0.82 -16.00
C SER A 66 26.96 0.53 -15.00
N ILE A 67 26.72 -0.39 -14.05
CA ILE A 67 27.73 -0.80 -13.06
C ILE A 67 28.87 -1.54 -13.76
N ASP A 68 28.58 -2.48 -14.65
CA ASP A 68 29.58 -3.24 -15.38
C ASP A 68 30.47 -2.32 -16.25
N ALA A 69 29.89 -1.31 -16.88
CA ALA A 69 30.63 -0.29 -17.62
C ALA A 69 31.57 0.52 -16.71
N VAL A 70 31.11 0.89 -15.51
CA VAL A 70 31.93 1.61 -14.51
C VAL A 70 33.06 0.72 -13.96
N VAL A 71 32.79 -0.55 -13.66
CA VAL A 71 33.80 -1.50 -13.19
C VAL A 71 34.86 -1.77 -14.26
N THR A 72 34.43 -1.91 -15.52
CA THR A 72 35.35 -2.11 -16.65
C THR A 72 36.25 -0.89 -16.85
N THR A 73 35.70 0.33 -16.79
CA THR A 73 36.50 1.56 -16.90
C THR A 73 37.45 1.76 -15.72
N ALA A 74 37.05 1.39 -14.50
CA ALA A 74 37.90 1.45 -13.31
C ALA A 74 39.04 0.43 -13.33
N SER A 75 38.83 -0.77 -13.90
CA SER A 75 39.87 -1.80 -14.01
C SER A 75 40.87 -1.55 -15.14
N VAL A 76 40.47 -0.86 -16.21
CA VAL A 76 41.36 -0.48 -17.33
C VAL A 76 42.23 0.74 -17.00
N ALA A 77 41.86 1.53 -15.98
CA ALA A 77 42.61 2.71 -15.55
C ALA A 77 43.79 2.42 -14.59
N ASN A 78 43.97 1.17 -14.16
CA ASN A 78 44.97 0.74 -13.17
C ASN A 78 45.92 -0.30 -13.78
#